data_AF-A0AA40CXB9-F1
#
_entry.id   AF-A0AA40CXB9-F1
#
_cell.length_a   1.000
_cell.length_b   1.000
_cell.length_c   1.000
_cell.angle_alpha   90.00
_cell.angle_beta   90.00
_cell.angle_gamma   90.00
#
_symmetry.space_group_name_H-M   'P 1'
#
loop_
_entity.id
_entity.type
_entity.pdbx_description
1 polymer ?
#
loop_
_entity_poly.entity_id
_entity_poly.type
_entity_poly.pdbx_seq_one_letter_code
_entity_poly.pdbx_strand_id
1 'polypeptide(L)'
;MGSYHRGRGRRASSPQIKLAQLNKSNDADLVLTFGDGTDDVKVVLEDFHQLHCLNNLRKATWPDYYKESSPQKDDVTRHHLDHCIEILRIALMCFSDVTPITTKFLSKTHAEPDFSTLHTCRNFDKIRDYARAHAEGWAVDD
;
A
#
# COMPACT_ATOMS: atom_id res chain seq x y z
N MET A 1 20.64 24.64 -2.44
CA MET A 1 20.89 24.01 -3.76
C MET A 1 21.50 22.64 -3.52
N GLY A 2 20.68 21.59 -3.45
CA GLY A 2 21.12 20.20 -3.32
C GLY A 2 20.70 19.44 -4.57
N SER A 3 21.66 18.94 -5.34
CA SER A 3 21.43 18.28 -6.61
C SER A 3 20.84 16.88 -6.38
N TYR A 4 19.60 16.66 -6.83
CA TYR A 4 19.01 15.33 -6.87
C TYR A 4 19.69 14.53 -7.97
N HIS A 5 20.53 13.56 -7.61
CA HIS A 5 21.07 12.61 -8.57
C HIS A 5 19.93 11.74 -9.11
N ARG A 6 19.44 12.06 -10.32
CA ARG A 6 18.67 11.10 -11.12
C ARG A 6 19.61 9.96 -11.48
N GLY A 7 19.55 8.87 -10.71
CA GLY A 7 20.13 7.61 -11.15
C GLY A 7 19.54 7.26 -12.51
N ARG A 8 20.39 7.00 -13.51
CA ARG A 8 19.96 6.38 -14.76
C ARG A 8 19.49 4.97 -14.41
N GLY A 9 18.19 4.83 -14.19
CA GLY A 9 17.54 3.52 -14.14
C GLY A 9 17.92 2.76 -15.40
N ARG A 10 18.46 1.56 -15.25
CA ARG A 10 18.60 0.65 -16.39
C ARG A 10 17.18 0.38 -16.83
N ARG A 11 16.82 0.76 -18.06
CA ARG A 11 15.59 0.27 -18.68
C ARG A 11 15.85 -1.21 -18.98
N ALA A 12 15.61 -2.07 -17.98
CA ALA A 12 15.49 -3.48 -18.27
C ALA A 12 14.28 -3.60 -19.17
N SER A 13 14.48 -4.04 -20.42
CA SER A 13 13.38 -4.63 -21.18
C SER A 13 12.85 -5.75 -20.30
N SER A 14 11.77 -5.49 -19.57
CA SER A 14 11.25 -6.42 -18.58
C SER A 14 11.04 -7.73 -19.32
N PRO A 15 11.67 -8.84 -18.90
CA PRO A 15 11.48 -10.12 -19.56
C PRO A 15 9.99 -10.42 -19.46
N GLN A 16 9.29 -10.28 -20.59
CA GLN A 16 7.86 -10.58 -20.83
C GLN A 16 7.22 -11.15 -19.57
N ILE A 17 6.71 -10.27 -18.70
CA ILE A 17 6.09 -10.71 -17.45
C ILE A 17 5.05 -11.73 -17.85
N LYS A 18 5.26 -13.00 -17.49
CA LYS A 18 4.25 -14.03 -17.73
C LYS A 18 3.12 -13.71 -16.77
N LEU A 19 2.14 -12.95 -17.21
CA LEU A 19 1.01 -12.48 -16.40
C LEU A 19 0.30 -13.64 -15.68
N ALA A 20 0.24 -14.81 -16.33
CA ALA A 20 -0.24 -16.06 -15.74
C ALA A 20 0.52 -16.53 -14.49
N GLN A 21 1.75 -16.08 -14.27
CA GLN A 21 2.57 -16.40 -13.10
C GLN A 21 2.36 -15.43 -11.93
N LEU A 22 1.63 -14.32 -12.13
CA LEU A 22 1.43 -13.29 -11.10
C LEU A 22 0.27 -13.57 -10.15
N ASN A 23 -0.32 -14.78 -10.21
CA ASN A 23 -1.51 -15.14 -9.41
C ASN A 23 -2.61 -14.08 -9.51
N LYS A 24 -2.83 -13.54 -10.71
CA LYS A 24 -3.90 -12.59 -11.03
C LYS A 24 -5.10 -13.34 -11.60
N SER A 25 -6.31 -12.85 -11.33
CA SER A 25 -7.51 -13.38 -11.98
C SER A 25 -7.41 -13.16 -13.50
N ASN A 26 -7.86 -14.16 -14.27
CA ASN A 26 -7.93 -14.08 -15.73
C ASN A 26 -9.06 -13.17 -16.23
N ASP A 27 -9.96 -12.74 -15.33
CA ASP A 27 -11.13 -11.91 -15.66
C ASP A 27 -10.84 -10.39 -15.61
N ALA A 28 -9.62 -10.00 -15.24
CA ALA A 28 -9.20 -8.62 -15.27
C ALA A 28 -8.52 -8.33 -16.62
N ASP A 29 -9.20 -7.58 -17.50
CA ASP A 29 -8.52 -6.89 -18.59
C ASP A 29 -7.43 -6.02 -17.95
N LEU A 30 -6.18 -6.46 -18.08
CA LEU A 30 -5.01 -5.68 -17.67
C LEU A 30 -4.92 -4.49 -18.62
N VAL A 31 -5.61 -3.42 -18.28
CA VAL A 31 -5.44 -2.14 -18.96
C VAL A 31 -4.04 -1.64 -18.58
N LEU A 32 -3.10 -1.83 -19.50
CA LEU A 32 -1.74 -1.30 -19.50
C LEU A 32 -1.82 0.23 -19.61
N THR A 33 -2.27 0.90 -18.56
CA THR A 33 -2.38 2.35 -18.59
C THR A 33 -1.87 2.92 -17.28
N PHE A 34 -0.57 3.26 -17.28
CA PHE A 34 -0.09 4.63 -17.10
C PHE A 34 1.33 4.73 -17.70
N GLY A 35 1.42 4.88 -19.02
CA GLY A 35 2.67 5.10 -19.75
C GLY A 35 2.43 5.08 -21.26
N ASP A 36 2.53 6.25 -21.90
CA ASP A 36 2.80 6.58 -23.31
C ASP A 36 2.44 5.63 -24.50
N GLY A 37 1.64 4.58 -24.32
CA GLY A 37 1.38 3.56 -25.36
C GLY A 37 2.45 2.47 -25.43
N THR A 38 3.24 2.27 -24.37
CA THR A 38 4.10 1.10 -24.21
C THR A 38 3.35 0.04 -23.39
N ASP A 39 3.57 -1.25 -23.69
CA ASP A 39 2.95 -2.39 -23.00
C ASP A 39 3.45 -2.56 -21.54
N ASP A 40 3.58 -1.47 -20.81
CA ASP A 40 4.24 -1.41 -19.51
C ASP A 40 3.24 -1.73 -18.39
N VAL A 41 3.39 -2.91 -17.78
CA VAL A 41 2.68 -3.31 -16.56
C VAL A 41 3.44 -2.78 -15.35
N LYS A 42 2.81 -1.91 -14.55
CA LYS A 42 3.35 -1.56 -13.23
C LYS A 42 3.00 -2.64 -12.22
N VAL A 43 4.03 -3.27 -11.66
CA VAL A 43 3.89 -4.28 -10.59
C VAL A 43 4.44 -3.71 -9.29
N VAL A 44 3.63 -3.78 -8.23
CA VAL A 44 4.02 -3.42 -6.86
C VAL A 44 3.58 -4.57 -5.95
N LEU A 45 4.38 -4.92 -4.94
CA LEU A 45 3.93 -5.87 -3.93
C LEU A 45 2.77 -5.26 -3.15
N GLU A 46 1.71 -6.04 -2.95
CA GLU A 46 0.44 -5.56 -2.41
C GLU A 46 0.60 -4.88 -1.04
N ASP A 47 1.52 -5.39 -0.21
CA ASP A 47 1.88 -4.83 1.10
C ASP A 47 2.25 -3.33 1.03
N PHE A 48 3.10 -2.92 0.08
CA PHE A 48 3.47 -1.50 -0.07
C PHE A 48 2.34 -0.66 -0.64
N HIS A 49 1.42 -1.25 -1.42
CA HIS A 49 0.24 -0.54 -1.87
C HIS A 49 -0.75 -0.32 -0.71
N GLN A 50 -0.93 -1.32 0.15
CA GLN A 50 -1.74 -1.23 1.37
C GLN A 50 -1.18 -0.18 2.34
N LEU A 51 0.14 -0.13 2.55
CA LEU A 51 0.79 0.90 3.37
C LEU A 51 0.61 2.31 2.79
N HIS A 52 0.78 2.47 1.49
CA HIS A 52 0.47 3.72 0.79
C HIS A 52 -0.99 4.15 0.99
N CYS A 53 -1.95 3.22 0.85
CA CYS A 53 -3.37 3.47 1.10
C CYS A 53 -3.61 3.94 2.54
N LEU A 54 -3.02 3.26 3.53
CA LEU A 54 -3.11 3.64 4.94
C LEU A 54 -2.54 5.04 5.19
N ASN A 55 -1.40 5.36 4.58
CA ASN A 55 -0.76 6.66 4.71
C ASN A 55 -1.61 7.79 4.08
N ASN A 56 -2.26 7.55 2.95
CA ASN A 56 -3.20 8.50 2.37
C ASN A 56 -4.41 8.75 3.28
N LEU A 57 -4.98 7.69 3.87
CA LEU A 57 -6.07 7.84 4.84
C LEU A 57 -5.62 8.62 6.08
N ARG A 58 -4.43 8.32 6.62
CA ARG A 58 -3.82 9.05 7.75
C ARG A 58 -3.63 10.54 7.43
N LYS A 59 -3.24 10.88 6.21
CA LYS A 59 -3.09 12.27 5.79
C LYS A 59 -4.44 12.97 5.62
N ALA A 60 -5.43 12.27 5.06
CA ALA A 60 -6.77 12.78 4.86
C ALA A 60 -7.49 13.12 6.18
N THR A 61 -7.20 12.42 7.28
CA THR A 61 -7.81 12.71 8.57
C THR A 61 -7.26 13.98 9.22
N TRP A 62 -6.01 14.38 8.94
CA TRP A 62 -5.34 15.54 9.54
C TRP A 62 -4.82 16.55 8.48
N PRO A 63 -5.71 17.16 7.68
CA PRO A 63 -5.31 18.04 6.58
C PRO A 63 -4.49 19.26 7.02
N ASP A 64 -4.78 19.82 8.20
CA ASP A 64 -4.06 21.01 8.71
C ASP A 64 -2.60 20.72 9.07
N TYR A 65 -2.30 19.48 9.45
CA TYR A 65 -0.93 19.03 9.73
C TYR A 65 -0.15 18.76 8.44
N TYR A 66 -0.79 18.10 7.47
CA TYR A 66 -0.11 17.66 6.23
C TYR A 66 -0.09 18.70 5.12
N LYS A 67 -0.91 19.77 5.20
CA LYS A 67 -0.96 20.92 4.28
C LYS A 67 -0.81 20.49 2.82
N GLU A 68 0.36 20.77 2.22
CA GLU A 68 0.71 20.48 0.82
C GLU A 68 0.67 19.00 0.44
N SER A 69 0.79 18.10 1.41
CA SER A 69 0.76 16.65 1.21
C SER A 69 -0.57 16.01 1.60
N SER A 70 -1.53 16.79 2.09
CA SER A 70 -2.88 16.29 2.32
C SER A 70 -3.53 15.98 0.98
N PRO A 71 -4.28 14.87 0.87
CA PRO A 71 -5.14 14.61 -0.28
C PRO A 71 -6.10 15.79 -0.51
N GLN A 72 -6.31 16.17 -1.77
CA GLN A 72 -7.20 17.25 -2.16
C GLN A 72 -8.66 16.92 -1.80
N LYS A 73 -9.47 17.96 -1.59
CA LYS A 73 -10.91 17.81 -1.33
C LYS A 73 -11.69 17.85 -2.64
N ASP A 74 -11.47 16.86 -3.50
CA ASP A 74 -12.16 16.69 -4.78
C ASP A 74 -12.67 15.24 -4.98
N ASP A 75 -13.55 15.05 -5.96
CA ASP A 75 -14.21 13.77 -6.22
C ASP A 75 -13.22 12.68 -6.65
N VAL A 76 -12.14 13.06 -7.37
CA VAL A 76 -11.10 12.13 -7.81
C VAL A 76 -10.35 11.56 -6.62
N THR A 77 -9.94 12.44 -5.71
CA THR A 77 -9.25 12.08 -4.47
C THR A 77 -10.17 11.29 -3.55
N ARG A 78 -11.44 11.69 -3.45
CA ARG A 78 -12.43 10.94 -2.69
C ARG A 78 -12.58 9.52 -3.20
N HIS A 79 -12.71 9.35 -4.52
CA HIS A 79 -12.78 8.04 -5.16
C HIS A 79 -11.52 7.20 -4.90
N HIS A 80 -10.34 7.82 -4.95
CA HIS A 80 -9.08 7.15 -4.62
C HIS A 80 -9.05 6.66 -3.16
N LEU A 81 -9.50 7.48 -2.21
CA LEU A 81 -9.60 7.09 -0.80
C LEU A 81 -10.63 5.98 -0.58
N ASP A 82 -11.76 5.98 -1.29
CA ASP A 82 -12.74 4.90 -1.22
C ASP A 82 -12.15 3.57 -1.71
N HIS A 83 -11.35 3.58 -2.80
CA HIS A 83 -10.60 2.40 -3.23
C HIS A 83 -9.53 1.98 -2.21
N CYS A 84 -8.84 2.93 -1.58
CA CYS A 84 -7.89 2.65 -0.49
C CYS A 84 -8.57 1.91 0.67
N ILE A 85 -9.79 2.33 1.06
CA ILE A 85 -10.56 1.65 2.09
C ILE A 85 -10.90 0.23 1.65
N GLU A 86 -11.32 0.06 0.40
CA GLU A 86 -11.74 -1.24 -0.12
C GLU A 86 -10.60 -2.26 -0.20
N ILE A 87 -9.42 -1.86 -0.68
CA ILE A 87 -8.27 -2.77 -0.72
C ILE A 87 -7.80 -3.16 0.67
N LEU A 88 -7.82 -2.23 1.64
CA LEU A 88 -7.52 -2.53 3.04
C LEU A 88 -8.55 -3.49 3.64
N ARG A 89 -9.84 -3.31 3.34
CA ARG A 89 -10.91 -4.21 3.78
C ARG A 89 -10.69 -5.62 3.23
N ILE A 90 -10.40 -5.75 1.94
CA ILE A 90 -10.10 -7.04 1.30
C ILE A 90 -8.88 -7.69 1.95
N ALA A 91 -7.80 -6.93 2.18
CA ALA A 91 -6.59 -7.43 2.83
C ALA A 91 -6.86 -7.97 4.24
N LEU A 92 -7.62 -7.23 5.05
CA LEU A 92 -8.01 -7.65 6.40
C LEU A 92 -8.84 -8.94 6.38
N MET A 93 -9.76 -9.08 5.43
CA MET A 93 -10.56 -10.30 5.25
C MET A 93 -9.73 -11.47 4.70
N CYS A 94 -8.76 -11.20 3.84
CA CYS A 94 -7.88 -12.22 3.29
C CYS A 94 -6.95 -12.79 4.36
N PHE A 95 -6.38 -11.93 5.22
CA PHE A 95 -5.54 -12.37 6.33
C PHE A 95 -6.35 -12.99 7.48
N SER A 96 -7.54 -12.43 7.78
CA SER A 96 -8.49 -12.91 8.80
C SER A 96 -7.81 -13.41 10.09
N ASP A 97 -7.23 -12.48 10.85
CA ASP A 97 -6.64 -12.81 12.15
C ASP A 97 -7.74 -13.15 13.17
N VAL A 98 -7.66 -14.35 13.74
CA VAL A 98 -8.61 -14.86 14.74
C VAL A 98 -8.13 -14.67 16.19
N THR A 99 -7.02 -13.95 16.39
CA THR A 99 -6.47 -13.65 17.72
C THR A 99 -7.46 -12.76 18.50
N PRO A 100 -7.99 -13.21 19.65
CA PRO A 100 -8.97 -12.43 20.40
C PRO A 100 -8.35 -11.17 21.00
N ILE A 101 -9.04 -10.04 20.88
CA ILE A 101 -8.74 -8.82 21.62
C ILE A 101 -9.54 -8.79 22.92
N THR A 102 -8.90 -8.39 24.02
CA THR A 102 -9.57 -8.18 25.31
C THR A 102 -9.94 -6.71 25.50
N THR A 103 -10.73 -6.41 26.53
CA THR A 103 -11.08 -5.02 26.89
C THR A 103 -10.39 -4.63 28.18
N LYS A 104 -9.67 -3.51 28.18
CA LYS A 104 -9.07 -2.90 29.36
C LYS A 104 -9.99 -1.81 29.90
N PHE A 105 -10.32 -1.88 31.19
CA PHE A 105 -11.12 -0.87 31.87
C PHE A 105 -10.20 0.14 32.58
N LEU A 106 -10.19 1.38 32.09
CA LEU A 106 -9.44 2.49 32.71
C LEU A 106 -10.26 3.18 33.80
N SER A 107 -11.59 3.13 33.70
CA SER A 107 -12.53 3.60 34.71
C SER A 107 -13.89 2.90 34.57
N LYS A 108 -14.87 3.24 35.41
CA LYS A 108 -16.25 2.74 35.28
C LYS A 108 -16.94 3.16 33.97
N THR A 109 -16.46 4.21 33.31
CA THR A 109 -17.08 4.78 32.10
C THR A 109 -16.14 4.78 30.89
N HIS A 110 -14.91 4.30 31.05
CA HIS A 110 -13.91 4.29 30.01
C HIS A 110 -13.29 2.90 29.88
N ALA A 111 -13.49 2.29 28.71
CA ALA A 111 -12.92 1.03 28.33
C ALA A 111 -12.33 1.14 26.92
N GLU A 112 -11.18 0.50 26.71
CA GLU A 112 -10.48 0.47 25.43
C GLU A 112 -10.12 -0.98 25.05
N PRO A 113 -10.03 -1.31 23.76
CA PRO A 113 -9.46 -2.57 23.33
C PRO A 113 -8.00 -2.69 23.80
N ASP A 114 -7.64 -3.88 24.28
CA ASP A 114 -6.26 -4.24 24.57
C ASP A 114 -5.63 -4.88 23.34
N PHE A 115 -4.75 -4.12 22.68
CA PHE A 115 -4.01 -4.56 21.51
C PHE A 115 -2.74 -5.34 21.85
N SER A 116 -2.50 -5.67 23.13
CA SER A 116 -1.33 -6.42 23.60
C SER A 116 -1.48 -7.93 23.32
N THR A 117 -1.76 -8.29 22.07
CA THR A 117 -2.02 -9.65 21.62
C THR A 117 -0.83 -10.19 20.83
N LEU A 118 -0.56 -11.49 20.96
CA LEU A 118 0.51 -12.14 20.20
C LEU A 118 0.00 -12.54 18.82
N HIS A 119 0.65 -12.04 17.77
CA HIS A 119 0.32 -12.34 16.38
C HIS A 119 1.43 -13.15 15.70
N THR A 120 1.08 -13.93 14.68
CA THR A 120 2.05 -14.54 13.77
C THR A 120 2.13 -13.73 12.48
N CYS A 121 3.25 -13.06 12.26
CA CYS A 121 3.44 -12.19 11.11
C CYS A 121 4.43 -12.77 10.11
N ARG A 122 4.29 -12.36 8.84
CA ARG A 122 5.40 -12.49 7.88
C ARG A 122 6.54 -11.57 8.32
N ASN A 123 7.78 -11.94 8.02
CA ASN A 123 8.93 -11.08 8.31
C ASN A 123 8.95 -9.89 7.34
N PHE A 124 8.41 -8.76 7.78
CA PHE A 124 8.31 -7.54 6.97
C PHE A 124 9.66 -7.01 6.51
N ASP A 125 10.70 -7.07 7.37
CA ASP A 125 12.04 -6.61 6.98
C ASP A 125 12.58 -7.39 5.78
N LYS A 126 12.40 -8.72 5.75
CA LYS A 126 12.78 -9.53 4.58
C LYS A 126 11.99 -9.18 3.32
N ILE A 127 10.71 -8.88 3.45
CA ILE A 127 9.85 -8.47 2.33
C ILE A 127 10.32 -7.11 1.79
N ARG A 128 10.55 -6.14 2.68
CA ARG A 128 11.06 -4.81 2.36
C ARG A 128 12.44 -4.85 1.73
N ASP A 129 13.35 -5.63 2.28
CA ASP A 129 14.72 -5.73 1.77
C ASP A 129 14.73 -6.39 0.39
N TYR A 130 13.90 -7.42 0.17
CA TYR A 130 13.68 -8.00 -1.16
C TYR A 130 13.12 -6.96 -2.13
N ALA A 131 12.07 -6.23 -1.74
CA ALA A 131 11.45 -5.22 -2.59
C ALA A 131 12.44 -4.10 -2.94
N ARG A 132 13.20 -3.57 -1.99
CA ARG A 132 14.23 -2.55 -2.24
C ARG A 132 15.33 -3.03 -3.20
N ALA A 133 15.75 -4.29 -3.08
CA ALA A 133 16.76 -4.86 -3.95
C ALA A 133 16.28 -5.06 -5.41
N HIS A 134 14.97 -5.10 -5.64
CA HIS A 134 14.38 -5.43 -6.94
C HIS A 134 13.38 -4.37 -7.46
N ALA A 135 13.17 -3.27 -6.75
CA ALA A 135 12.24 -2.21 -7.14
C ALA A 135 12.89 -1.26 -8.16
N GLU A 136 12.19 -1.02 -9.26
CA GLU A 136 12.51 0.03 -10.22
C GLU A 136 11.51 1.19 -10.06
N GLY A 137 11.90 2.25 -9.36
CA GLY A 137 11.19 3.54 -9.40
C GLY A 137 10.01 3.76 -8.44
N TRP A 138 9.76 2.89 -7.46
CA TRP A 138 8.77 3.13 -6.40
C TRP A 138 9.41 3.18 -5.00
N ALA A 139 8.94 4.10 -4.15
CA ALA A 139 9.39 4.19 -2.77
C ALA A 139 8.78 3.03 -1.97
N VAL A 140 9.63 2.24 -1.31
CA VAL A 140 9.26 1.03 -0.57
C VAL A 140 8.96 1.36 0.91
N ASP A 141 8.76 2.65 1.23
CA ASP A 141 8.86 3.21 2.58
C ASP A 141 7.66 4.10 2.99
N ASP A 142 6.59 4.16 2.19
CA ASP A 142 5.44 5.06 2.39
C ASP A 142 4.30 4.48 3.23
#